data_AF-A0A3C1T8Y2-F1
#
_entry.id   AF-A0A3C1T8Y2-F1
#
_cell.length_a   1.000
_cell.length_b   1.000
_cell.length_c   1.000
_cell.angle_alpha   90.00
_cell.angle_beta   90.00
_cell.angle_gamma   90.00
#
_symmetry.space_group_name_H-M   'P 1'
#
loop_
_entity.id
_entity.type
_entity.pdbx_description
1 polymer ?
#
loop_
_entity_poly.entity_id
_entity_poly.type
_entity_poly.pdbx_seq_one_letter_code
_entity_poly.pdbx_strand_id
1 'polypeptide(L)'
;FLAPKFTQQIAQLGTGDGGGAEKTITQKRHGFVSRLATFVTGSSLEKAIFELSWKITARDRKFKMRTYPTFGSLIPLVFVFGKGIFDPQKWSEMAEGYLYLMLLYMAHIIAGTFQSQSHFSEDFKAAWVYFATPTDSPRDVVVGNIKAILLKFYTPFYLLLSAFVLSIWGIKALDDLYLAFVASVCLSMIESKIGSQNRLPFSKSLATMKEAGQTSQFVIFMLLLPICGFGHWGLTFIPFGVPVACVFATFIAYVLYKQFDKLTWESFDL
;
A
#
# COMPACT_ATOMS: atom_id res chain seq x y z
N PHE A 1 34.22 18.34 25.86
CA PHE A 1 33.12 19.31 25.67
C PHE A 1 31.69 18.73 25.73
N LEU A 2 31.48 17.40 25.86
CA LEU A 2 30.12 16.81 25.94
C LEU A 2 29.65 16.47 27.38
N ALA A 3 30.59 16.32 28.31
CA ALA A 3 30.31 15.94 29.69
C ALA A 3 29.33 16.87 30.44
N PRO A 4 29.46 18.22 30.39
CA PRO A 4 28.55 19.07 31.17
C PRO A 4 27.10 19.01 30.65
N LYS A 5 26.92 18.85 29.34
CA LYS A 5 25.59 18.77 28.72
C LYS A 5 24.89 17.45 29.03
N PHE A 6 25.65 16.36 29.11
CA PHE A 6 25.14 15.03 29.48
C PHE A 6 24.74 14.99 30.96
N THR A 7 25.58 15.52 31.86
CA THR A 7 25.27 15.59 33.30
C THR A 7 24.04 16.44 33.56
N GLN A 8 23.84 17.52 32.80
CA GLN A 8 22.67 18.37 32.91
C GLN A 8 21.37 17.63 32.49
N GLN A 9 21.43 16.76 31.48
CA GLN A 9 20.30 15.94 31.06
C GLN A 9 19.99 14.80 32.04
N ILE A 10 21.00 14.16 32.63
CA ILE A 10 20.83 13.17 33.69
C ILE A 10 20.19 13.82 34.94
N ALA A 11 20.63 15.02 35.32
CA ALA A 11 20.07 15.75 36.45
C ALA A 11 18.59 16.14 36.23
N GLN A 12 18.20 16.44 34.97
CA GLN A 12 16.81 16.69 34.59
C GLN A 12 15.95 15.41 34.58
N LEU A 13 16.55 14.23 34.43
CA LEU A 13 15.85 12.94 34.51
C LEU A 13 15.72 12.41 35.93
N GLY A 14 16.65 12.76 36.83
CA GLY A 14 16.64 12.36 38.24
C GLY A 14 15.72 13.21 39.14
N THR A 15 15.22 14.34 38.63
CA THR A 15 14.22 15.16 39.33
C THR A 15 12.82 14.64 39.00
N GLY A 16 12.41 13.59 39.71
CA GLY A 16 11.07 13.04 39.64
C GLY A 16 10.01 14.07 40.01
N ASP A 17 9.15 14.37 39.04
CA ASP A 17 7.71 14.63 39.11
C ASP A 17 7.18 15.46 40.31
N GLY A 18 7.61 16.72 40.40
CA GLY A 18 7.08 17.66 41.38
C GLY A 18 7.05 19.10 40.87
N GLY A 19 6.01 19.47 40.13
CA GLY A 19 5.63 20.89 39.96
C GLY A 19 6.10 21.60 38.68
N GLY A 20 6.48 20.88 37.63
CA GLY A 20 6.56 21.48 36.30
C GLY A 20 5.16 21.57 35.70
N ALA A 21 4.65 22.78 35.47
CA ALA A 21 3.40 23.01 34.74
C ALA A 21 3.34 22.03 33.55
N GLU A 22 2.31 21.18 33.54
CA GLU A 22 2.07 20.18 32.50
C GLU A 22 2.22 20.91 31.17
N LYS A 23 3.38 20.73 30.50
CA LYS A 23 3.57 21.29 29.18
C LYS A 23 2.58 20.52 28.35
N THR A 24 1.40 21.10 28.12
CA THR A 24 0.49 20.70 27.09
C THR A 24 1.28 20.87 25.81
N ILE A 25 2.03 19.84 25.42
CA ILE A 25 2.67 19.78 24.12
C ILE A 25 1.51 19.68 23.18
N THR A 26 1.00 20.84 22.79
CA THR A 26 0.01 21.01 21.76
C THR A 26 0.79 20.75 20.47
N GLN A 27 1.12 19.47 20.22
CA GLN A 27 1.72 19.07 18.95
C GLN A 27 0.73 19.52 17.89
N LYS A 28 1.12 20.51 17.08
CA LYS A 28 0.34 20.95 15.92
C LYS A 28 0.07 19.73 15.06
N ARG A 29 -1.14 19.17 15.20
CA ARG A 29 -1.57 17.87 14.64
C ARG A 29 -1.76 17.87 13.11
N HIS A 30 -1.48 18.98 12.42
CA HIS A 30 -1.69 19.06 10.97
C HIS A 30 -0.40 18.89 10.18
N GLY A 31 0.19 17.70 10.27
CA GLY A 31 1.17 17.24 9.28
C GLY A 31 0.51 16.88 7.94
N PHE A 32 1.28 16.89 6.85
CA PHE A 32 0.85 16.46 5.50
C PHE A 32 0.05 15.14 5.52
N VAL A 33 0.52 14.16 6.31
CA VAL A 33 -0.12 12.85 6.47
C VAL A 33 -1.54 12.96 7.03
N SER A 34 -1.81 13.86 7.98
CA SER A 34 -3.15 13.98 8.58
C SER A 34 -4.16 14.62 7.62
N ARG A 35 -3.71 15.56 6.78
CA ARG A 35 -4.53 16.12 5.69
C ARG A 35 -4.88 15.04 4.67
N LEU A 36 -3.88 14.27 4.26
CA LEU A 36 -4.05 13.17 3.32
C LEU A 36 -5.00 12.10 3.87
N ALA A 37 -4.84 11.74 5.14
CA ALA A 37 -5.73 10.81 5.83
C ALA A 37 -7.19 11.32 5.84
N THR A 38 -7.40 12.61 6.12
CA THR A 38 -8.75 13.22 6.13
C THR A 38 -9.43 13.17 4.76
N PHE A 39 -8.66 13.26 3.67
CA PHE A 39 -9.21 13.21 2.32
C PHE A 39 -9.59 11.78 1.88
N VAL A 40 -8.82 10.77 2.32
CA VAL A 40 -8.93 9.40 1.80
C VAL A 40 -9.75 8.47 2.71
N THR A 41 -9.91 8.82 3.99
CA THR A 41 -10.63 8.00 4.99
C THR A 41 -12.01 8.57 5.29
N GLY A 42 -12.98 7.70 5.57
CA GLY A 42 -14.36 8.11 5.88
C GLY A 42 -14.66 8.18 7.38
N SER A 43 -13.94 7.39 8.18
CA SER A 43 -14.13 7.26 9.64
C SER A 43 -12.94 7.81 10.42
N SER A 44 -13.18 8.29 11.65
CA SER A 44 -12.12 8.71 12.57
C SER A 44 -11.19 7.56 12.95
N LEU A 45 -11.71 6.33 13.08
CA LEU A 45 -10.89 5.15 13.34
C LEU A 45 -10.03 4.84 12.11
N GLU A 46 -10.64 4.80 10.92
CA GLU A 46 -9.93 4.54 9.67
C GLU A 46 -8.79 5.55 9.47
N LYS A 47 -9.03 6.83 9.79
CA LYS A 47 -8.00 7.88 9.81
C LYS A 47 -6.87 7.59 10.78
N ALA A 48 -7.19 7.20 12.02
CA ALA A 48 -6.20 6.89 13.04
C ALA A 48 -5.31 5.71 12.63
N ILE A 49 -5.92 4.66 12.07
CA ILE A 49 -5.20 3.48 11.60
C ILE A 49 -4.36 3.79 10.37
N PHE A 50 -4.89 4.58 9.43
CA PHE A 50 -4.11 5.07 8.29
C PHE A 50 -2.85 5.80 8.76
N GLU A 51 -2.99 6.74 9.72
CA GLU A 51 -1.85 7.48 10.26
C GLU A 51 -0.87 6.58 11.03
N LEU A 52 -1.38 5.60 11.78
CA LEU A 52 -0.59 4.62 12.51
C LEU A 52 0.27 3.81 11.53
N SER A 53 -0.35 3.16 10.54
CA SER A 53 0.34 2.39 9.50
C SER A 53 1.35 3.23 8.74
N TRP A 54 1.00 4.48 8.40
CA TRP A 54 1.92 5.39 7.74
C TRP A 54 3.16 5.68 8.60
N LYS A 55 2.98 5.93 9.90
CA LYS A 55 4.06 6.26 10.85
C LYS A 55 4.92 5.05 11.19
N ILE A 56 4.33 3.88 11.45
CA ILE A 56 5.06 2.63 11.73
C ILE A 56 5.97 2.31 10.54
N THR A 57 5.40 2.19 9.34
CA THR A 57 6.19 1.89 8.13
C THR A 57 7.21 2.97 7.77
N ALA A 58 7.07 4.21 8.28
CA ALA A 58 8.04 5.29 8.07
C ALA A 58 9.18 5.29 9.10
N ARG A 59 8.97 4.70 10.28
CA ARG A 59 9.91 4.80 11.40
C ARG A 59 10.60 3.49 11.72
N ASP A 60 9.90 2.37 11.55
CA ASP A 60 10.43 1.04 11.80
C ASP A 60 11.57 0.73 10.82
N ARG A 61 12.78 0.62 11.36
CA ARG A 61 13.99 0.31 10.59
C ARG A 61 13.92 -1.10 10.01
N LYS A 62 13.41 -2.08 10.75
CA LYS A 62 13.35 -3.49 10.33
C LYS A 62 12.32 -3.69 9.23
N PHE A 63 11.18 -2.99 9.31
CA PHE A 63 10.23 -2.92 8.21
C PHE A 63 10.89 -2.41 6.91
N LYS A 64 11.65 -1.31 6.99
CA LYS A 64 12.36 -0.74 5.82
C LYS A 64 13.41 -1.69 5.26
N MET A 65 14.29 -2.21 6.11
CA MET A 65 15.37 -3.10 5.67
C MET A 65 14.84 -4.35 4.97
N ARG A 66 13.66 -4.83 5.38
CA ARG A 66 13.01 -5.99 4.78
C ARG A 66 12.23 -5.67 3.50
N THR A 67 11.51 -4.54 3.47
CA THR A 67 10.48 -4.30 2.44
C THR A 67 10.94 -3.32 1.35
N TYR A 68 11.83 -2.38 1.66
CA TYR A 68 12.29 -1.39 0.67
C TYR A 68 13.18 -1.98 -0.42
N PRO A 69 13.97 -3.06 -0.19
CA PRO A 69 14.66 -3.74 -1.29
C PRO A 69 13.73 -4.22 -2.41
N THR A 70 12.43 -4.44 -2.14
CA THR A 70 11.43 -4.78 -3.17
C THR A 70 11.24 -3.69 -4.22
N PHE A 71 11.48 -2.41 -3.91
CA PHE A 71 11.51 -1.38 -4.97
C PHE A 71 12.61 -1.68 -5.99
N GLY A 72 13.75 -2.21 -5.54
CA GLY A 72 14.87 -2.61 -6.38
C GLY A 72 14.60 -3.87 -7.20
N SER A 73 13.74 -4.78 -6.76
CA SER A 73 13.47 -6.03 -7.49
C SER A 73 12.73 -5.81 -8.81
N LEU A 74 12.11 -4.65 -9.03
CA LEU A 74 11.53 -4.31 -10.33
C LEU A 74 12.56 -3.84 -11.36
N ILE A 75 13.74 -3.37 -10.92
CA ILE A 75 14.75 -2.79 -11.80
C ILE A 75 15.22 -3.82 -12.86
N PRO A 76 15.63 -5.06 -12.50
CA PRO A 76 16.03 -6.05 -13.50
C PRO A 76 14.94 -6.33 -14.54
N LEU A 77 13.68 -6.31 -14.12
CA LEU A 77 12.56 -6.57 -15.00
C LEU A 77 12.35 -5.45 -16.03
N VAL A 78 12.51 -4.19 -15.61
CA VAL A 78 12.52 -3.05 -16.54
C VAL A 78 13.67 -3.17 -17.53
N PHE A 79 14.85 -3.65 -17.13
CA PHE A 79 15.97 -3.87 -18.05
C PHE A 79 15.76 -5.03 -19.03
N VAL A 80 15.15 -6.13 -18.59
CA VAL A 80 14.91 -7.31 -19.43
C VAL A 80 13.83 -7.02 -20.47
N PHE A 81 12.70 -6.47 -20.04
CA PHE A 81 11.54 -6.25 -20.92
C PHE A 81 11.53 -4.87 -21.58
N GLY A 82 12.26 -3.90 -21.01
CA GLY A 82 12.28 -2.51 -21.44
C GLY A 82 13.58 -2.08 -22.11
N LYS A 83 14.32 -2.96 -22.78
CA LYS A 83 15.55 -2.55 -23.52
C LYS A 83 15.31 -1.37 -24.47
N GLY A 84 14.12 -1.27 -25.06
CA GLY A 84 13.72 -0.13 -25.90
C GLY A 84 13.42 1.16 -25.13
N ILE A 85 13.08 1.08 -23.83
CA ILE A 85 12.82 2.25 -22.98
C ILE A 85 14.06 3.15 -22.89
N PHE A 86 15.25 2.55 -22.87
CA PHE A 86 16.52 3.27 -22.73
C PHE A 86 17.04 3.86 -24.05
N ASP A 87 16.37 3.60 -25.17
CA ASP A 87 16.77 4.06 -26.50
C ASP A 87 15.68 4.96 -27.11
N PRO A 88 15.84 6.30 -27.06
CA PRO A 88 14.85 7.24 -27.59
C PRO A 88 14.52 7.02 -29.07
N GLN A 89 15.43 6.43 -29.86
CA GLN A 89 15.19 6.16 -31.28
C GLN A 89 14.12 5.08 -31.49
N LYS A 90 13.89 4.21 -30.50
CA LYS A 90 12.90 3.13 -30.54
C LYS A 90 11.54 3.53 -29.97
N TRP A 91 11.40 4.74 -29.44
CA TRP A 91 10.16 5.17 -28.79
C TRP A 91 9.00 5.29 -29.78
N SER A 92 9.26 5.66 -31.03
CA SER A 92 8.24 5.67 -32.09
C SER A 92 7.67 4.28 -32.36
N GLU A 93 8.54 3.27 -32.48
CA GLU A 93 8.15 1.87 -32.67
C GLU A 93 7.42 1.33 -31.43
N MET A 94 7.86 1.72 -30.23
CA MET A 94 7.22 1.30 -28.98
C MET A 94 5.84 1.91 -28.77
N ALA A 95 5.61 3.13 -29.26
CA ALA A 95 4.33 3.82 -29.16
C ALA A 95 3.19 3.06 -29.88
N GLU A 96 3.52 2.20 -30.85
CA GLU A 96 2.56 1.33 -31.53
C GLU A 96 2.22 0.06 -30.75
N GLY A 97 3.08 -0.32 -29.79
CA GLY A 97 2.92 -1.54 -29.00
C GLY A 97 2.20 -1.34 -27.66
N TYR A 98 1.90 -2.46 -26.99
CA TYR A 98 1.18 -2.51 -25.71
C TYR A 98 2.07 -2.89 -24.51
N LEU A 99 3.40 -2.79 -24.66
CA LEU A 99 4.35 -3.19 -23.62
C LEU A 99 4.12 -2.44 -22.30
N TYR A 100 3.64 -1.20 -22.37
CA TYR A 100 3.32 -0.41 -21.19
C TYR A 100 2.27 -1.07 -20.30
N LEU A 101 1.28 -1.80 -20.86
CA LEU A 101 0.29 -2.52 -20.06
C LEU A 101 0.96 -3.52 -19.12
N MET A 102 1.95 -4.26 -19.61
CA MET A 102 2.74 -5.18 -18.79
C MET A 102 3.40 -4.43 -17.63
N LEU A 103 4.03 -3.29 -17.88
CA LEU A 103 4.66 -2.48 -16.83
C LEU A 103 3.65 -1.99 -15.79
N LEU A 104 2.45 -1.58 -16.22
CA LEU A 104 1.39 -1.09 -15.33
C LEU A 104 0.90 -2.16 -14.36
N TYR A 105 0.60 -3.37 -14.86
CA TYR A 105 0.16 -4.46 -13.98
C TYR A 105 1.28 -4.96 -13.08
N MET A 106 2.50 -5.02 -13.60
CA MET A 106 3.66 -5.46 -12.82
C MET A 106 4.05 -4.49 -11.69
N ALA A 107 3.70 -3.20 -11.82
CA ALA A 107 3.82 -2.26 -10.73
C ALA A 107 3.00 -2.66 -9.49
N HIS A 108 1.93 -3.45 -9.66
CA HIS A 108 1.15 -3.99 -8.53
C HIS A 108 1.98 -4.89 -7.60
N ILE A 109 3.07 -5.49 -8.08
CA ILE A 109 3.96 -6.29 -7.23
C ILE A 109 4.46 -5.47 -6.02
N ILE A 110 4.68 -4.16 -6.20
CA ILE A 110 4.99 -3.26 -5.07
C ILE A 110 3.82 -3.20 -4.09
N ALA A 111 2.60 -2.91 -4.57
CA ALA A 111 1.42 -2.81 -3.72
C ALA A 111 1.21 -4.10 -2.91
N GLY A 112 1.17 -5.25 -3.60
CA GLY A 112 0.93 -6.53 -2.95
C GLY A 112 2.05 -6.96 -2.01
N THR A 113 3.31 -6.66 -2.35
CA THR A 113 4.41 -6.96 -1.42
C THR A 113 4.31 -6.10 -0.17
N PHE A 114 4.21 -4.77 -0.29
CA PHE A 114 4.12 -3.90 0.88
C PHE A 114 2.88 -4.19 1.73
N GLN A 115 1.78 -4.58 1.11
CA GLN A 115 0.56 -4.96 1.80
C GLN A 115 0.76 -6.25 2.59
N SER A 116 1.26 -7.33 1.96
CA SER A 116 1.61 -8.56 2.67
C SER A 116 2.54 -8.29 3.86
N GLN A 117 3.59 -7.49 3.65
CA GLN A 117 4.57 -7.13 4.70
C GLN A 117 3.96 -6.33 5.86
N SER A 118 2.90 -5.55 5.61
CA SER A 118 2.28 -4.68 6.62
C SER A 118 1.58 -5.43 7.76
N HIS A 119 1.36 -6.75 7.61
CA HIS A 119 0.79 -7.58 8.67
C HIS A 119 1.82 -8.02 9.72
N PHE A 120 3.11 -7.86 9.44
CA PHE A 120 4.19 -8.47 10.23
C PHE A 120 5.01 -7.43 10.98
N SER A 121 5.23 -7.65 12.27
CA SER A 121 6.05 -6.81 13.16
C SER A 121 6.82 -7.65 14.17
N GLU A 122 7.88 -7.10 14.75
CA GLU A 122 8.51 -7.69 15.94
C GLU A 122 7.70 -7.41 17.20
N ASP A 123 7.12 -6.22 17.28
CA ASP A 123 6.24 -5.79 18.37
C ASP A 123 4.79 -6.24 18.09
N PHE A 124 4.61 -7.42 17.49
CA PHE A 124 3.30 -7.92 17.06
C PHE A 124 2.30 -8.05 18.21
N LYS A 125 2.79 -8.28 19.44
CA LYS A 125 1.98 -8.30 20.66
C LYS A 125 1.24 -6.99 20.89
N ALA A 126 1.78 -5.85 20.45
CA ALA A 126 1.13 -4.54 20.58
C ALA A 126 -0.20 -4.44 19.79
N ALA A 127 -0.48 -5.37 18.88
CA ALA A 127 -1.75 -5.45 18.17
C ALA A 127 -2.97 -5.70 19.08
N TRP A 128 -2.76 -6.08 20.35
CA TRP A 128 -3.84 -6.13 21.36
C TRP A 128 -4.63 -4.82 21.42
N VAL A 129 -3.99 -3.68 21.10
CA VAL A 129 -4.63 -2.36 21.10
C VAL A 129 -5.84 -2.27 20.18
N TYR A 130 -5.87 -3.03 19.07
CA TYR A 130 -7.01 -3.02 18.16
C TYR A 130 -8.28 -3.59 18.82
N PHE A 131 -8.13 -4.61 19.67
CA PHE A 131 -9.25 -5.21 20.41
C PHE A 131 -9.75 -4.32 21.56
N ALA A 132 -8.96 -3.34 21.98
CA ALA A 132 -9.38 -2.31 22.94
C ALA A 132 -10.07 -1.11 22.26
N THR A 133 -10.15 -1.06 20.94
CA THR A 133 -10.83 0.03 20.24
C THR A 133 -12.34 -0.09 20.38
N PRO A 134 -13.08 1.02 20.62
CA PRO A 134 -14.52 0.98 20.85
C PRO A 134 -15.27 0.86 19.51
N THR A 135 -15.06 -0.24 18.78
CA THR A 135 -15.66 -0.45 17.46
C THR A 135 -16.19 -1.86 17.29
N ASP A 136 -17.40 -1.97 16.73
CA ASP A 136 -18.08 -3.25 16.55
C ASP A 136 -17.53 -4.07 15.37
N SER A 137 -16.70 -3.46 14.51
CA SER A 137 -16.10 -4.16 13.36
C SER A 137 -14.63 -3.79 13.13
N PRO A 138 -13.79 -4.76 12.71
CA PRO A 138 -12.40 -4.52 12.34
C PRO A 138 -12.23 -3.90 10.94
N ARG A 139 -13.34 -3.60 10.25
CA ARG A 139 -13.37 -3.03 8.89
C ARG A 139 -12.43 -1.84 8.74
N ASP A 140 -12.58 -0.84 9.60
CA ASP A 140 -11.84 0.42 9.53
C ASP A 140 -10.35 0.21 9.81
N VAL A 141 -10.01 -0.81 10.59
CA VAL A 141 -8.62 -1.20 10.85
C VAL A 141 -7.97 -1.78 9.58
N VAL A 142 -8.64 -2.71 8.91
CA VAL A 142 -8.11 -3.32 7.69
C VAL A 142 -8.04 -2.31 6.54
N VAL A 143 -9.14 -1.60 6.29
CA VAL A 143 -9.25 -0.62 5.19
C VAL A 143 -8.29 0.55 5.38
N GLY A 144 -8.15 1.06 6.61
CA GLY A 144 -7.21 2.13 6.93
C GLY A 144 -5.76 1.75 6.62
N ASN A 145 -5.38 0.50 6.90
CA ASN A 145 -4.05 -0.01 6.56
C ASN A 145 -3.86 -0.15 5.04
N ILE A 146 -4.80 -0.78 4.32
CA ILE A 146 -4.72 -0.93 2.85
C ILE A 146 -4.52 0.44 2.19
N LYS A 147 -5.32 1.43 2.57
CA LYS A 147 -5.22 2.81 2.05
C LYS A 147 -3.86 3.44 2.37
N ALA A 148 -3.33 3.25 3.58
CA ALA A 148 -2.01 3.76 3.95
C ALA A 148 -0.90 3.16 3.08
N ILE A 149 -0.93 1.85 2.85
CA ILE A 149 0.06 1.17 2.03
C ILE A 149 -0.03 1.61 0.56
N LEU A 150 -1.23 1.57 -0.03
CA LEU A 150 -1.46 1.98 -1.41
C LEU A 150 -1.03 3.42 -1.65
N LEU A 151 -1.39 4.33 -0.75
CA LEU A 151 -1.13 5.75 -0.94
C LEU A 151 0.32 6.15 -0.67
N LYS A 152 1.01 5.44 0.23
CA LYS A 152 2.39 5.72 0.58
C LYS A 152 3.40 5.11 -0.39
N PHE A 153 3.18 3.86 -0.80
CA PHE A 153 4.20 3.08 -1.51
C PHE A 153 3.85 2.87 -2.98
N TYR A 154 2.61 2.55 -3.29
CA TYR A 154 2.20 2.27 -4.67
C TYR A 154 1.90 3.55 -5.46
N THR A 155 1.09 4.46 -4.91
CA THR A 155 0.60 5.64 -5.64
C THR A 155 1.72 6.56 -6.13
N PRO A 156 2.72 6.94 -5.33
CA PRO A 156 3.80 7.81 -5.81
C PRO A 156 4.63 7.14 -6.92
N PHE A 157 4.90 5.85 -6.78
CA PHE A 157 5.60 5.06 -7.79
C PHE A 157 4.77 4.95 -9.08
N TYR A 158 3.48 4.66 -8.95
CA TYR A 158 2.57 4.52 -10.07
C TYR A 158 2.38 5.84 -10.82
N LEU A 159 2.35 6.98 -10.13
CA LEU A 159 2.29 8.31 -10.77
C LEU A 159 3.55 8.61 -11.58
N LEU A 160 4.74 8.23 -11.08
CA LEU A 160 5.98 8.35 -11.84
C LEU A 160 5.96 7.46 -13.08
N LEU A 161 5.50 6.22 -12.94
CA LEU A 161 5.31 5.30 -14.07
C LEU A 161 4.28 5.84 -15.06
N SER A 162 3.19 6.43 -14.59
CA SER A 162 2.14 7.02 -15.43
C SER A 162 2.67 8.20 -16.24
N ALA A 163 3.45 9.09 -15.61
CA ALA A 163 4.09 10.20 -16.30
C ALA A 163 5.06 9.71 -17.39
N PHE A 164 5.80 8.64 -17.11
CA PHE A 164 6.66 7.97 -18.09
C PHE A 164 5.85 7.39 -19.26
N VAL A 165 4.77 6.65 -18.99
CA VAL A 165 3.91 6.07 -20.04
C VAL A 165 3.26 7.17 -20.90
N LEU A 166 2.72 8.23 -20.30
CA LEU A 166 2.15 9.36 -21.04
C LEU A 166 3.16 10.07 -21.93
N SER A 167 4.45 10.07 -21.57
CA SER A 167 5.50 10.69 -22.38
C SER A 167 5.78 9.97 -23.71
N ILE A 168 5.53 8.66 -23.78
CA ILE A 168 5.79 7.83 -24.97
C ILE A 168 4.48 7.52 -25.72
N TRP A 169 3.44 7.05 -25.02
CA TRP A 169 2.16 6.64 -25.62
C TRP A 169 1.12 7.77 -25.71
N GLY A 170 1.40 8.90 -25.06
CA GLY A 170 0.52 10.08 -25.09
C GLY A 170 -0.78 9.88 -24.31
N ILE A 171 -1.71 10.82 -24.51
CA ILE A 171 -2.98 10.90 -23.78
C ILE A 171 -3.90 9.70 -23.99
N LYS A 172 -3.70 8.92 -25.07
CA LYS A 172 -4.50 7.74 -25.38
C LYS A 172 -4.39 6.65 -24.30
N ALA A 173 -3.27 6.62 -23.57
CA ALA A 173 -3.05 5.67 -22.49
C ALA A 173 -3.76 6.05 -21.16
N LEU A 174 -4.49 7.17 -21.10
CA LEU A 174 -5.13 7.62 -19.84
C LEU A 174 -6.13 6.60 -19.29
N ASP A 175 -6.97 6.04 -20.16
CA ASP A 175 -7.97 5.06 -19.75
C ASP A 175 -7.28 3.77 -19.28
N ASP A 176 -6.17 3.39 -19.92
CA ASP A 176 -5.37 2.24 -19.51
C ASP A 176 -4.72 2.45 -18.14
N LEU A 177 -4.19 3.66 -17.88
CA LEU A 177 -3.63 4.05 -16.59
C LEU A 177 -4.69 4.05 -15.49
N TYR A 178 -5.86 4.59 -15.77
CA TYR A 178 -6.96 4.56 -14.81
C TYR A 178 -7.39 3.12 -14.50
N LEU A 179 -7.60 2.31 -15.54
CA LEU A 179 -8.04 0.92 -15.38
C LEU A 179 -7.03 0.10 -14.57
N ALA A 180 -5.73 0.21 -14.88
CA ALA A 180 -4.69 -0.54 -14.17
C ALA A 180 -4.52 -0.07 -12.70
N PHE A 181 -4.72 1.23 -12.42
CA PHE A 181 -4.73 1.73 -11.04
C PHE A 181 -5.92 1.16 -10.25
N VAL A 182 -7.13 1.22 -10.81
CA VAL A 182 -8.34 0.68 -10.16
C VAL A 182 -8.24 -0.84 -10.00
N ALA A 183 -7.74 -1.56 -11.00
CA ALA A 183 -7.48 -2.99 -10.91
C ALA A 183 -6.50 -3.31 -9.77
N SER A 184 -5.45 -2.50 -9.59
CA SER A 184 -4.50 -2.66 -8.48
C SER A 184 -5.15 -2.42 -7.11
N VAL A 185 -6.08 -1.47 -7.00
CA VAL A 185 -6.89 -1.26 -5.79
C VAL A 185 -7.76 -2.50 -5.50
N CYS A 186 -8.41 -3.05 -6.52
CA CYS A 186 -9.21 -4.28 -6.41
C CYS A 186 -8.36 -5.47 -5.96
N LEU A 187 -7.21 -5.69 -6.60
CA LEU A 187 -6.28 -6.77 -6.26
C LEU A 187 -5.78 -6.65 -4.81
N SER A 188 -5.45 -5.44 -4.35
CA SER A 188 -5.13 -5.19 -2.94
C SER A 188 -6.29 -5.58 -2.01
N MET A 189 -7.52 -5.20 -2.33
CA MET A 189 -8.68 -5.60 -1.51
C MET A 189 -8.88 -7.12 -1.49
N ILE A 190 -8.69 -7.79 -2.62
CA ILE A 190 -8.79 -9.24 -2.76
C ILE A 190 -7.69 -9.94 -1.97
N GLU A 191 -6.45 -9.44 -2.02
CA GLU A 191 -5.31 -10.00 -1.27
C GLU A 191 -5.61 -10.07 0.22
N SER A 192 -6.18 -8.99 0.79
CA SER A 192 -6.56 -8.94 2.20
C SER A 192 -7.68 -9.92 2.58
N LYS A 193 -8.46 -10.44 1.61
CA LYS A 193 -9.55 -11.40 1.84
C LYS A 193 -9.14 -12.85 1.61
N ILE A 194 -8.21 -13.11 0.68
CA ILE A 194 -7.75 -14.47 0.33
C ILE A 194 -6.72 -14.98 1.34
N GLY A 195 -6.04 -14.08 2.06
CA GLY A 195 -5.12 -14.47 3.13
C GLY A 195 -5.78 -15.45 4.11
N SER A 196 -5.17 -16.63 4.29
CA SER A 196 -5.71 -17.78 5.06
C SER A 196 -6.04 -17.49 6.53
N GLN A 197 -5.73 -16.29 7.01
CA GLN A 197 -6.18 -15.75 8.28
C GLN A 197 -6.42 -14.26 8.03
N ASN A 198 -7.58 -13.72 8.42
CA ASN A 198 -7.76 -12.28 8.43
C ASN A 198 -6.71 -11.71 9.40
N ARG A 199 -5.80 -10.88 8.88
CA ARG A 199 -4.66 -10.35 9.64
C ARG A 199 -4.88 -8.87 9.90
N LEU A 200 -4.72 -8.49 11.15
CA LEU A 200 -4.64 -7.08 11.50
C LEU A 200 -3.26 -6.52 11.11
N PRO A 201 -3.18 -5.21 10.84
CA PRO A 201 -1.92 -4.55 10.55
C PRO A 201 -0.93 -4.72 11.72
N PHE A 202 0.27 -5.21 11.42
CA PHE A 202 1.34 -5.43 12.40
C PHE A 202 1.02 -6.43 13.51
N SER A 203 0.12 -7.39 13.30
CA SER A 203 -0.30 -8.35 14.34
C SER A 203 0.39 -9.70 14.33
N LYS A 204 1.14 -10.05 13.27
CA LYS A 204 1.80 -11.35 13.14
C LYS A 204 3.31 -11.25 13.32
N SER A 205 3.90 -12.29 13.91
CA SER A 205 5.34 -12.35 14.17
C SER A 205 6.11 -12.61 12.88
N LEU A 206 7.37 -12.14 12.83
CA LEU A 206 8.26 -12.39 11.69
C LEU A 206 8.54 -13.89 11.45
N ALA A 207 8.42 -14.73 12.49
CA ALA A 207 8.62 -16.17 12.39
C ALA A 207 7.54 -16.86 11.54
N THR A 208 6.28 -16.38 11.61
CA THR A 208 5.13 -16.93 10.86
C THR A 208 5.08 -16.50 9.40
N MET A 209 6.00 -15.64 8.98
CA MET A 209 5.99 -14.98 7.67
C MET A 209 6.15 -15.96 6.50
N LYS A 210 6.94 -17.02 6.66
CA LYS A 210 7.24 -17.98 5.57
C LYS A 210 6.00 -18.75 5.09
N GLU A 211 5.07 -19.05 5.98
CA GLU A 211 3.89 -19.88 5.67
C GLU A 211 2.67 -19.03 5.33
N ALA A 212 2.54 -17.86 5.98
CA ALA A 212 1.31 -17.09 5.97
C ALA A 212 1.17 -16.18 4.72
N GLY A 213 2.27 -15.65 4.16
CA GLY A 213 2.22 -14.68 3.04
C GLY A 213 2.25 -15.27 1.63
N GLN A 214 2.74 -16.50 1.46
CA GLN A 214 3.02 -17.05 0.12
C GLN A 214 1.76 -17.39 -0.69
N THR A 215 0.70 -17.93 -0.07
CA THR A 215 -0.48 -18.39 -0.82
C THR A 215 -1.27 -17.24 -1.45
N SER A 216 -1.52 -16.15 -0.72
CA SER A 216 -2.24 -14.99 -1.28
C SER A 216 -1.42 -14.29 -2.37
N GLN A 217 -0.12 -14.12 -2.14
CA GLN A 217 0.79 -13.55 -3.14
C GLN A 217 0.90 -14.44 -4.38
N PHE A 218 0.93 -15.76 -4.21
CA PHE A 218 0.91 -16.70 -5.33
C PHE A 218 -0.36 -16.55 -6.17
N VAL A 219 -1.54 -16.57 -5.54
CA VAL A 219 -2.83 -16.39 -6.26
C VAL A 219 -2.89 -15.05 -6.97
N ILE A 220 -2.45 -13.97 -6.31
CA ILE A 220 -2.47 -12.63 -6.92
C ILE A 220 -1.48 -12.57 -8.09
N PHE A 221 -0.21 -12.93 -7.91
CA PHE A 221 0.83 -12.71 -8.92
C PHE A 221 0.84 -13.74 -10.04
N MET A 222 0.50 -15.01 -9.78
CA MET A 222 0.51 -16.06 -10.81
C MET A 222 -0.82 -16.19 -11.55
N LEU A 223 -1.94 -15.81 -10.93
CA LEU A 223 -3.26 -16.04 -11.52
C LEU A 223 -4.00 -14.72 -11.81
N LEU A 224 -4.28 -13.91 -10.79
CA LEU A 224 -5.15 -12.74 -10.98
C LEU A 224 -4.47 -11.62 -11.77
N LEU A 225 -3.17 -11.38 -11.53
CA LEU A 225 -2.42 -10.33 -12.21
C LEU A 225 -2.29 -10.58 -13.72
N PRO A 226 -1.90 -11.79 -14.21
CA PRO A 226 -1.90 -12.08 -15.63
C PRO A 226 -3.30 -12.02 -16.25
N ILE A 227 -4.34 -12.51 -15.55
CA ILE A 227 -5.71 -12.43 -16.05
C ILE A 227 -6.14 -10.98 -16.27
N CYS A 228 -5.83 -10.07 -15.34
CA CYS A 228 -6.13 -8.65 -15.50
C CYS A 228 -5.33 -8.05 -16.67
N GLY A 229 -4.03 -8.35 -16.77
CA GLY A 229 -3.17 -7.83 -17.84
C GLY A 229 -3.58 -8.30 -19.24
N PHE A 230 -3.79 -9.61 -19.43
CA PHE A 230 -4.24 -10.17 -20.70
C PHE A 230 -5.69 -9.79 -21.02
N GLY A 231 -6.56 -9.72 -20.02
CA GLY A 231 -7.94 -9.24 -20.19
C GLY A 231 -7.97 -7.79 -20.67
N HIS A 232 -7.16 -6.92 -20.07
CA HIS A 232 -7.00 -5.53 -20.51
C HIS A 232 -6.43 -5.47 -21.93
N TRP A 233 -5.37 -6.23 -22.23
CA TRP A 233 -4.85 -6.31 -23.59
C TRP A 233 -5.90 -6.80 -24.61
N GLY A 234 -6.77 -7.75 -24.25
CA GLY A 234 -7.89 -8.16 -25.09
C GLY A 234 -8.91 -7.04 -25.33
N LEU A 235 -9.15 -6.19 -24.34
CA LEU A 235 -10.07 -5.05 -24.43
C LEU A 235 -9.58 -3.94 -25.36
N THR A 236 -8.27 -3.84 -25.63
CA THR A 236 -7.74 -2.81 -26.55
C THR A 236 -8.14 -3.07 -28.02
N PHE A 237 -8.51 -4.31 -28.37
CA PHE A 237 -9.01 -4.67 -29.70
C PHE A 237 -10.50 -4.35 -29.90
N ILE A 238 -11.22 -4.03 -28.82
CA ILE A 238 -12.65 -3.76 -28.86
C ILE A 238 -12.85 -2.24 -28.79
N PRO A 239 -13.55 -1.62 -29.76
CA PRO A 239 -13.89 -0.20 -29.69
C PRO A 239 -14.61 0.11 -28.37
N PHE A 240 -14.13 1.13 -27.64
CA PHE A 240 -14.63 1.51 -26.30
C PHE A 240 -14.50 0.44 -25.20
N GLY A 241 -13.77 -0.66 -25.44
CA GLY A 241 -13.59 -1.74 -24.46
C GLY A 241 -12.94 -1.28 -23.15
N VAL A 242 -11.85 -0.51 -23.24
CA VAL A 242 -11.12 0.00 -22.06
C VAL A 242 -11.95 1.02 -21.25
N PRO A 243 -12.58 2.06 -21.85
CA PRO A 243 -13.45 2.98 -21.11
C PRO A 243 -14.62 2.28 -20.40
N VAL A 244 -15.27 1.32 -21.06
CA VAL A 244 -16.36 0.54 -20.44
C VAL A 244 -15.82 -0.28 -19.27
N ALA A 245 -14.68 -0.92 -19.43
CA ALA A 245 -14.02 -1.66 -18.36
C ALA A 245 -13.62 -0.77 -17.18
N CYS A 246 -13.28 0.50 -17.39
CA CYS A 246 -13.02 1.46 -16.30
C CYS A 246 -14.25 1.61 -15.38
N VAL A 247 -15.45 1.77 -15.98
CA VAL A 247 -16.71 1.89 -15.23
C VAL A 247 -16.98 0.61 -14.44
N PHE A 248 -16.85 -0.55 -15.08
CA PHE A 248 -17.04 -1.85 -14.42
C PHE A 248 -16.02 -2.10 -13.30
N ALA A 249 -14.74 -1.79 -13.52
CA ALA A 249 -13.68 -1.96 -12.53
C ALA A 249 -13.95 -1.08 -11.29
N THR A 250 -14.40 0.15 -11.49
CA THR A 250 -14.76 1.05 -10.38
C THR A 250 -15.98 0.55 -9.61
N PHE A 251 -16.98 0.01 -10.31
CA PHE A 251 -18.12 -0.64 -9.66
C PHE A 251 -17.68 -1.86 -8.84
N ILE A 252 -16.81 -2.72 -9.39
CA ILE A 252 -16.23 -3.86 -8.68
C ILE A 252 -15.44 -3.39 -7.45
N ALA A 253 -14.64 -2.33 -7.58
CA ALA A 253 -13.90 -1.76 -6.47
C ALA A 253 -14.83 -1.30 -5.33
N TYR A 254 -15.94 -0.65 -5.67
CA TYR A 254 -16.97 -0.26 -4.71
C TYR A 254 -17.63 -1.46 -4.03
N VAL A 255 -17.98 -2.50 -4.80
CA VAL A 255 -18.56 -3.74 -4.24
C VAL A 255 -17.56 -4.41 -3.29
N LEU A 256 -16.30 -4.57 -3.69
CA LEU A 256 -15.24 -5.14 -2.87
C LEU A 256 -15.04 -4.34 -1.58
N TYR A 257 -15.04 -3.01 -1.67
CA TYR A 257 -14.98 -2.11 -0.52
C TYR A 257 -16.14 -2.35 0.45
N LYS A 258 -17.37 -2.48 -0.05
CA LYS A 258 -18.56 -2.80 0.77
C LYS A 258 -18.52 -4.18 1.40
N GLN A 259 -17.81 -5.14 0.81
CA GLN A 259 -17.68 -6.45 1.45
C GLN A 259 -16.81 -6.41 2.72
N PHE A 260 -16.06 -5.35 3.01
CA PHE A 260 -15.35 -5.20 4.29
C PHE A 260 -16.33 -4.89 5.45
N ASP A 261 -17.53 -4.39 5.15
CA ASP A 261 -18.58 -4.12 6.15
C ASP A 261 -19.04 -5.43 6.85
N LYS A 262 -18.77 -6.59 6.24
CA LYS A 262 -19.11 -7.92 6.77
C LYS A 262 -18.05 -8.51 7.71
N LEU A 263 -16.93 -7.82 7.93
CA LEU A 263 -15.89 -8.34 8.80
C LEU A 263 -16.32 -8.26 10.26
N THR A 264 -16.10 -9.35 11.00
CA THR A 264 -16.35 -9.45 12.44
C THR A 264 -15.05 -9.76 13.17
N TRP A 265 -14.94 -9.33 14.44
CA TRP A 265 -13.74 -9.57 15.25
C TRP A 265 -13.44 -11.07 15.47
N GLU A 266 -14.46 -11.92 15.48
CA GLU A 266 -14.32 -13.39 15.58
C GLU A 266 -13.49 -14.00 14.45
N SER A 267 -13.38 -13.31 13.32
CA SER A 267 -12.59 -13.78 12.18
C SER A 267 -11.10 -13.48 12.30
N PHE A 268 -10.66 -12.80 13.37
CA PHE A 268 -9.28 -12.39 13.60
C PHE A 268 -8.72 -13.00 14.88
N ASP A 269 -7.70 -13.83 14.74
CA ASP A 269 -6.90 -14.33 15.86
C ASP A 269 -5.64 -13.49 16.08
N LEU A 270 -5.25 -13.29 17.34
CA LEU A 270 -3.93 -12.76 17.72
C LEU A 270 -2.82 -13.78 17.40
#